data_AF-A0A6G0EFM8-F1
#
_entry.id   AF-A0A6G0EFM8-F1
#
_cell.length_a   1.000
_cell.length_b   1.000
_cell.length_c   1.000
_cell.angle_alpha   90.00
_cell.angle_beta   90.00
_cell.angle_gamma   90.00
#
_symmetry.space_group_name_H-M   'P 1'
#
loop_
_entity.id
_entity.type
_entity.pdbx_description
1 polymer ?
#
loop_
_entity_poly.entity_id
_entity_poly.type
_entity_poly.pdbx_seq_one_letter_code
_entity_poly.pdbx_strand_id
1 'polypeptide(L)'
;MSDTDSTSQSDTLRTPIVAVLGHVDHGKTSLLDKIRGSAVSEGEAGAITQHIGATAVPLDTVSQMAGSLVKPEDFDLPGLLFIDTPGHHSFSTLRSRGGALADIAILVVDVNDGFQPQTEEAIDILKRTGTPFIVAANKVDTTPGWNPQQGEPIQKSLEKQSKRAKSKLDESLYQLIGELSDKGFSSDFYWRVQNFQKNIGVVPVSALTGEGIPDLLGVLMGLSQRYMKDEMAIDVAGPGYGTVLEVKEERGFGATLDVVLYDGTIHAGDTIVVGGANEPIVTEVRALLQPRPNAEIRTEKRFDKVDEVRAAAGVKIAAPDLEDAMAGAPVRVVGDRDVDEVIREVEAELADIEVTTEEEGVVVKADTLGSLEAMANALQEAEVPILRAEVGDIAPRDVAVASTAREPEHKVILGFNVDVLSNAQDELDKGEVKLFDDDVIYQLVEEYEEFVDEMKRAQQETILDKIVRPCRFQILQDHVFRQSSPAVVGVEVMAGTIKNNMNVVKWEGNEPKRVGQLSGIQENGEDVSSARAGSRVSVAIDGPTVGRQIDEGDELWIELPEKHAKILEQELRDDIPVDELEALSGYLDKHRRRDPFWGK
;
A
#
# COMPACT_ATOMS: atom_id res chain seq x y z
N MET A 1 30.94 49.68 -13.35
CA MET A 1 29.86 50.18 -12.46
C MET A 1 28.58 49.56 -12.99
N SER A 2 28.07 48.46 -12.49
CA SER A 2 28.31 47.72 -11.24
C SER A 2 28.42 46.23 -11.56
N ASP A 3 29.61 45.66 -11.35
CA ASP A 3 29.76 44.24 -11.09
C ASP A 3 29.23 44.02 -9.68
N THR A 4 28.07 43.39 -9.58
CA THR A 4 27.62 42.80 -8.32
C THR A 4 28.18 41.39 -8.34
N ASP A 5 29.35 41.21 -7.73
CA ASP A 5 29.86 39.91 -7.31
C ASP A 5 28.73 39.20 -6.55
N SER A 6 28.12 38.20 -7.16
CA SER A 6 27.41 37.16 -6.44
C SER A 6 28.47 36.38 -5.67
N THR A 7 28.67 36.77 -4.42
CA THR A 7 29.42 36.01 -3.41
C THR A 7 29.11 34.54 -3.57
N SER A 8 30.14 33.75 -3.87
CA SER A 8 30.08 32.29 -3.87
C SER A 8 29.58 31.81 -2.50
N GLN A 9 28.31 31.42 -2.40
CA GLN A 9 27.84 30.55 -1.32
C GLN A 9 28.70 29.29 -1.39
N SER A 10 29.39 28.96 -0.30
CA SER A 10 30.20 27.76 -0.22
C SER A 10 29.28 26.57 0.01
N ASP A 11 28.69 26.05 -1.06
CA ASP A 11 27.83 24.86 -1.02
C ASP A 11 28.64 23.70 -0.44
N THR A 12 28.39 23.40 0.83
CA THR A 12 29.01 22.26 1.53
C THR A 12 28.07 21.08 1.37
N LEU A 13 28.60 19.91 1.01
CA LEU A 13 27.78 18.71 0.88
C LEU A 13 27.50 18.12 2.26
N ARG A 14 26.23 17.90 2.58
CA ARG A 14 25.83 17.13 3.76
C ARG A 14 26.04 15.64 3.57
N THR A 15 25.97 14.93 4.69
CA THR A 15 25.92 13.48 4.71
C THR A 15 24.62 12.98 4.03
N PRO A 16 24.71 12.05 3.07
CA PRO A 16 23.55 11.33 2.54
C PRO A 16 22.75 10.64 3.65
N ILE A 17 21.44 10.79 3.61
CA ILE A 17 20.49 10.11 4.47
C ILE A 17 20.08 8.80 3.79
N VAL A 18 20.37 7.69 4.46
CA VAL A 18 20.17 6.32 3.96
C VAL A 18 19.12 5.61 4.79
N ALA A 19 17.93 5.37 4.24
CA ALA A 19 16.92 4.54 4.90
C ALA A 19 17.22 3.04 4.72
N VAL A 20 17.08 2.24 5.78
CA VAL A 20 17.17 0.77 5.69
C VAL A 20 15.81 0.16 5.88
N LEU A 21 15.28 -0.49 4.84
CA LEU A 21 13.94 -1.06 4.75
C LEU A 21 14.01 -2.58 4.54
N GLY A 22 12.90 -3.30 4.76
CA GLY A 22 12.81 -4.75 4.57
C GLY A 22 12.00 -5.47 5.64
N HIS A 23 11.72 -6.75 5.43
CA HIS A 23 10.91 -7.58 6.33
C HIS A 23 11.54 -7.82 7.73
N VAL A 24 10.72 -8.23 8.70
CA VAL A 24 11.19 -8.72 10.00
C VAL A 24 12.20 -9.84 9.78
N ASP A 25 13.24 -9.90 10.62
CA ASP A 25 14.27 -10.94 10.57
C ASP A 25 15.10 -11.06 9.27
N HIS A 26 14.87 -10.22 8.24
CA HIS A 26 15.75 -10.14 7.07
C HIS A 26 17.12 -9.50 7.39
N GLY A 27 17.29 -8.97 8.61
CA GLY A 27 18.59 -8.56 9.16
C GLY A 27 18.98 -7.10 8.93
N LYS A 28 18.01 -6.18 8.86
CA LYS A 28 18.24 -4.72 8.81
C LYS A 28 19.14 -4.23 9.97
N THR A 29 18.72 -4.50 11.20
CA THR A 29 19.43 -4.10 12.42
C THR A 29 20.79 -4.77 12.51
N SER A 30 20.90 -6.05 12.14
CA SER A 30 22.19 -6.76 12.11
C SER A 30 23.15 -6.18 11.07
N LEU A 31 22.64 -5.76 9.91
CA LEU A 31 23.44 -5.09 8.88
C LEU A 31 23.97 -3.75 9.40
N LEU A 32 23.11 -2.96 10.03
CA LEU A 32 23.51 -1.69 10.65
C LEU A 32 24.48 -1.88 11.81
N ASP A 33 24.25 -2.83 12.71
CA ASP A 33 25.18 -3.20 13.79
C ASP A 33 26.56 -3.57 13.25
N LYS A 34 26.59 -4.31 12.14
CA LYS A 34 27.84 -4.69 11.46
C LYS A 34 28.56 -3.48 10.89
N ILE A 35 27.83 -2.53 10.29
CA ILE A 35 28.38 -1.26 9.76
C ILE A 35 28.87 -0.34 10.89
N ARG A 36 28.15 -0.31 12.03
CA ARG A 36 28.50 0.50 13.21
C ARG A 36 29.70 -0.02 13.99
N GLY A 37 29.93 -1.34 13.96
CA GLY A 37 30.93 -2.01 14.78
C GLY A 37 30.52 -2.21 16.26
N SER A 38 29.25 -1.98 16.60
CA SER A 38 28.67 -2.22 17.93
C SER A 38 27.29 -2.86 17.82
N ALA A 39 27.00 -3.89 18.62
CA ALA A 39 25.70 -4.57 18.64
C ALA A 39 24.69 -3.81 19.52
N VAL A 40 23.61 -3.32 18.92
CA VAL A 40 22.48 -2.69 19.63
C VAL A 40 21.35 -3.69 19.89
N SER A 41 21.19 -4.68 19.01
CA SER A 41 20.10 -5.67 19.04
C SER A 41 20.03 -6.55 20.31
N GLU A 42 21.11 -6.66 21.09
CA GLU A 42 21.10 -7.36 22.39
C GLU A 42 20.40 -6.58 23.53
N GLY A 43 20.12 -5.28 23.34
CA GLY A 43 19.55 -4.40 24.36
C GLY A 43 18.04 -4.14 24.27
N GLU A 44 17.39 -4.50 23.15
CA GLU A 44 15.96 -4.24 22.90
C GLU A 44 15.08 -5.39 23.42
N ALA A 45 13.90 -5.06 23.96
CA ALA A 45 12.95 -6.05 24.45
C ALA A 45 12.48 -6.95 23.28
N GLY A 46 12.82 -8.24 23.33
CA GLY A 46 12.48 -9.19 22.26
C GLY A 46 13.42 -9.18 21.04
N ALA A 47 14.54 -8.45 21.09
CA ALA A 47 15.52 -8.34 19.99
C ALA A 47 14.95 -7.80 18.65
N ILE A 48 13.85 -7.03 18.71
CA ILE A 48 13.23 -6.37 17.57
C ILE A 48 13.31 -4.84 17.69
N THR A 49 13.57 -4.19 16.56
CA THR A 49 13.61 -2.73 16.40
C THR A 49 12.20 -2.17 16.43
N GLN A 50 11.93 -1.22 17.35
CA GLN A 50 10.58 -0.67 17.61
C GLN A 50 10.46 0.86 17.44
N HIS A 51 11.56 1.57 17.19
CA HIS A 51 11.56 3.03 17.00
C HIS A 51 12.32 3.38 15.71
N ILE A 52 12.35 4.64 15.28
CA ILE A 52 13.35 5.10 14.31
C ILE A 52 14.65 5.47 15.04
N GLY A 53 15.81 5.15 14.44
CA GLY A 53 17.11 5.60 14.94
C GLY A 53 17.98 6.13 13.84
N ALA A 54 18.75 7.19 14.11
CA ALA A 54 19.73 7.72 13.18
C ALA A 54 21.15 7.38 13.64
N THR A 55 22.00 6.92 12.73
CA THR A 55 23.41 6.64 12.98
C THR A 55 24.29 7.27 11.91
N ALA A 56 25.14 8.22 12.31
CA ALA A 56 26.16 8.78 11.43
C ALA A 56 27.39 7.86 11.38
N VAL A 57 27.80 7.50 10.17
CA VAL A 57 29.00 6.70 9.86
C VAL A 57 29.96 7.58 9.04
N PRO A 58 31.05 8.08 9.64
CA PRO A 58 31.99 8.97 8.96
C PRO A 58 32.69 8.32 7.77
N LEU A 59 33.11 9.13 6.79
CA LEU A 59 33.83 8.65 5.59
C LEU A 59 35.05 7.79 5.93
N ASP A 60 35.79 8.14 6.98
CA ASP A 60 36.94 7.35 7.44
C ASP A 60 36.53 5.92 7.84
N THR A 61 35.39 5.77 8.51
CA THR A 61 34.83 4.47 8.90
C THR A 61 34.36 3.71 7.66
N VAL A 62 33.65 4.38 6.76
CA VAL A 62 33.20 3.78 5.48
C VAL A 62 34.40 3.28 4.67
N SER A 63 35.46 4.09 4.56
CA SER A 63 36.68 3.74 3.83
C SER A 63 37.43 2.57 4.48
N GLN A 64 37.53 2.53 5.82
CA GLN A 64 38.14 1.40 6.51
C GLN A 64 37.41 0.08 6.23
N MET A 65 36.08 0.10 6.13
CA MET A 65 35.28 -1.09 5.85
C MET A 65 35.30 -1.48 4.37
N ALA A 66 35.14 -0.51 3.47
CA ALA A 66 35.11 -0.74 2.03
C ALA A 66 36.51 -0.98 1.42
N GLY A 67 37.57 -0.64 2.16
CA GLY A 67 38.95 -0.79 1.74
C GLY A 67 39.24 -0.02 0.45
N SER A 68 39.80 -0.70 -0.56
CA SER A 68 40.17 -0.05 -1.83
C SER A 68 38.98 0.41 -2.68
N LEU A 69 37.75 0.01 -2.34
CA LEU A 69 36.53 0.39 -3.07
C LEU A 69 36.08 1.82 -2.75
N VAL A 70 36.41 2.34 -1.56
CA VAL A 70 36.11 3.72 -1.15
C VAL A 70 37.40 4.32 -0.59
N LYS A 71 38.08 5.14 -1.40
CA LYS A 71 39.24 5.92 -0.94
C LYS A 71 38.76 7.31 -0.58
N PRO A 72 39.10 7.86 0.61
CA PRO A 72 38.56 9.15 1.04
C PRO A 72 38.87 10.29 0.06
N GLU A 73 40.01 10.21 -0.62
CA GLU A 73 40.47 11.18 -1.62
C GLU A 73 39.57 11.26 -2.86
N ASP A 74 38.80 10.20 -3.14
CA ASP A 74 37.90 10.13 -4.29
C ASP A 74 36.50 10.66 -3.96
N PHE A 75 36.23 11.05 -2.69
CA PHE A 75 34.91 11.47 -2.25
C PHE A 75 34.88 12.83 -1.54
N ASP A 76 33.93 13.68 -1.96
CA ASP A 76 33.62 14.98 -1.35
C ASP A 76 32.62 14.85 -0.19
N LEU A 77 31.94 13.70 -0.08
CA LEU A 77 30.90 13.45 0.93
C LEU A 77 31.49 13.13 2.31
N PRO A 78 30.92 13.67 3.40
CA PRO A 78 31.46 13.49 4.76
C PRO A 78 31.25 12.10 5.38
N GLY A 79 30.36 11.27 4.83
CA GLY A 79 30.03 9.94 5.35
C GLY A 79 28.68 9.43 4.86
N LEU A 80 27.97 8.65 5.70
CA LEU A 80 26.58 8.22 5.50
C LEU A 80 25.78 8.35 6.82
N LEU A 81 24.53 8.82 6.76
CA LEU A 81 23.61 8.87 7.90
C LEU A 81 22.53 7.81 7.70
N PHE A 82 22.62 6.71 8.43
CA PHE A 82 21.64 5.64 8.35
C PHE A 82 20.43 5.93 9.22
N ILE A 83 19.23 5.80 8.64
CA ILE A 83 17.96 5.73 9.36
C ILE A 83 17.58 4.26 9.48
N ASP A 84 17.66 3.73 10.70
CA ASP A 84 17.18 2.39 11.03
C ASP A 84 15.67 2.42 11.18
N THR A 85 14.96 1.77 10.25
CA THR A 85 13.51 1.64 10.31
C THR A 85 13.11 0.28 10.88
N PRO A 86 12.12 0.25 11.78
CA PRO A 86 11.62 -0.98 12.37
C PRO A 86 10.92 -1.88 11.33
N GLY A 87 11.06 -3.19 11.53
CA GLY A 87 10.62 -4.20 10.55
C GLY A 87 9.21 -4.74 10.73
N HIS A 88 8.62 -4.59 11.91
CA HIS A 88 7.30 -5.15 12.22
C HIS A 88 6.20 -4.38 11.48
N HIS A 89 5.09 -5.05 11.15
CA HIS A 89 3.97 -4.45 10.40
C HIS A 89 3.49 -3.15 11.06
N SER A 90 3.34 -3.17 12.38
CA SER A 90 2.97 -2.06 13.28
C SER A 90 3.87 -0.81 13.26
N PHE A 91 4.81 -0.71 12.32
CA PHE A 91 5.68 0.45 12.13
C PHE A 91 5.82 0.89 10.66
N SER A 92 4.83 0.57 9.84
CA SER A 92 4.68 1.05 8.46
C SER A 92 4.83 2.57 8.32
N THR A 93 4.35 3.29 9.33
CA THR A 93 4.34 4.76 9.42
C THR A 93 5.77 5.31 9.55
N LEU A 94 6.63 4.57 10.25
CA LEU A 94 8.05 4.86 10.40
C LEU A 94 8.85 4.52 9.12
N ARG A 95 8.42 3.49 8.36
CA ARG A 95 9.01 3.18 7.04
C ARG A 95 8.65 4.22 5.99
N SER A 96 7.39 4.64 5.92
CA SER A 96 6.92 5.69 4.99
C SER A 96 7.75 6.96 5.18
N ARG A 97 7.94 7.36 6.43
CA ARG A 97 8.73 8.54 6.79
C ARG A 97 10.22 8.40 6.54
N GLY A 98 10.80 7.25 6.89
CA GLY A 98 12.20 6.96 6.58
C GLY A 98 12.46 7.02 5.07
N GLY A 99 11.55 6.48 4.26
CA GLY A 99 11.62 6.53 2.80
C GLY A 99 11.54 7.96 2.25
N ALA A 100 10.56 8.75 2.68
CA ALA A 100 10.37 10.12 2.22
C ALA A 100 11.52 11.07 2.59
N LEU A 101 12.14 10.87 3.77
CA LEU A 101 13.27 11.68 4.23
C LEU A 101 14.62 11.25 3.66
N ALA A 102 14.71 10.06 3.06
CA ALA A 102 15.98 9.51 2.62
C ALA A 102 16.34 9.97 1.21
N ASP A 103 17.61 10.30 1.02
CA ASP A 103 18.18 10.55 -0.31
C ASP A 103 18.30 9.22 -1.09
N ILE A 104 18.54 8.12 -0.38
CA ILE A 104 18.66 6.78 -0.96
C ILE A 104 18.23 5.71 0.06
N ALA A 105 17.70 4.58 -0.40
CA ALA A 105 17.34 3.48 0.49
C ALA A 105 18.08 2.16 0.20
N ILE A 106 18.16 1.31 1.22
CA ILE A 106 18.60 -0.08 1.15
C ILE A 106 17.39 -0.97 1.44
N LEU A 107 16.97 -1.76 0.47
CA LEU A 107 15.97 -2.80 0.68
C LEU A 107 16.68 -4.10 1.05
N VAL A 108 16.59 -4.50 2.31
CA VAL A 108 17.20 -5.72 2.85
C VAL A 108 16.26 -6.90 2.65
N VAL A 109 16.71 -7.89 1.90
CA VAL A 109 15.94 -9.10 1.60
C VAL A 109 16.76 -10.33 1.95
N ASP A 110 16.21 -11.27 2.71
CA ASP A 110 16.87 -12.56 2.91
C ASP A 110 16.91 -13.31 1.57
N VAL A 111 18.11 -13.74 1.17
CA VAL A 111 18.31 -14.42 -0.11
C VAL A 111 17.59 -15.78 -0.19
N ASN A 112 17.24 -16.40 0.92
CA ASN A 112 16.53 -17.68 0.94
C ASN A 112 15.01 -17.52 1.07
N ASP A 113 14.54 -16.48 1.78
CA ASP A 113 13.11 -16.28 2.02
C ASP A 113 12.44 -15.49 0.89
N GLY A 114 13.20 -14.69 0.12
CA GLY A 114 12.65 -13.91 -0.98
C GLY A 114 11.82 -12.72 -0.51
N PHE A 115 10.89 -12.28 -1.36
CA PHE A 115 9.93 -11.24 -0.99
C PHE A 115 8.93 -11.73 0.04
N GLN A 116 8.60 -10.84 0.97
CA GLN A 116 7.67 -11.04 2.07
C GLN A 116 6.77 -9.80 2.14
N PRO A 117 5.62 -9.82 2.83
CA PRO A 117 4.64 -8.72 2.79
C PRO A 117 5.23 -7.32 3.04
N GLN A 118 6.09 -7.15 4.05
CA GLN A 118 6.75 -5.87 4.35
C GLN A 118 7.83 -5.49 3.33
N THR A 119 8.39 -6.45 2.60
CA THR A 119 9.29 -6.16 1.48
C THR A 119 8.48 -5.54 0.33
N GLU A 120 7.28 -6.05 0.07
CA GLU A 120 6.36 -5.47 -0.92
C GLU A 120 5.90 -4.07 -0.50
N GLU A 121 5.47 -3.93 0.75
CA GLU A 121 5.11 -2.63 1.32
C GLU A 121 6.25 -1.61 1.21
N ALA A 122 7.48 -2.01 1.54
CA ALA A 122 8.65 -1.14 1.42
C ALA A 122 8.92 -0.72 -0.03
N ILE A 123 8.71 -1.62 -1.00
CA ILE A 123 8.83 -1.30 -2.42
C ILE A 123 7.80 -0.25 -2.83
N ASP A 124 6.56 -0.40 -2.38
CA ASP A 124 5.49 0.51 -2.77
C ASP A 124 5.69 1.90 -2.14
N ILE A 125 6.18 1.96 -0.90
CA ILE A 125 6.66 3.21 -0.29
C ILE A 125 7.71 3.87 -1.18
N LEU A 126 8.76 3.13 -1.57
CA LEU A 126 9.87 3.67 -2.38
C LEU A 126 9.42 4.13 -3.77
N LYS A 127 8.45 3.44 -4.39
CA LYS A 127 7.84 3.88 -5.66
C LYS A 127 7.12 5.20 -5.50
N ARG A 128 6.25 5.30 -4.48
CA ARG A 128 5.41 6.47 -4.24
C ARG A 128 6.24 7.70 -3.87
N THR A 129 7.26 7.53 -3.03
CA THR A 129 8.16 8.63 -2.64
C THR A 129 9.20 8.96 -3.72
N GLY A 130 9.32 8.12 -4.75
CA GLY A 130 10.35 8.27 -5.78
C GLY A 130 11.77 8.05 -5.25
N THR A 131 11.93 7.46 -4.06
CA THR A 131 13.21 7.31 -3.39
C THR A 131 14.05 6.24 -4.09
N PRO A 132 15.23 6.59 -4.64
CA PRO A 132 16.11 5.62 -5.29
C PRO A 132 16.65 4.62 -4.28
N PHE A 133 16.84 3.37 -4.69
CA PHE A 133 17.26 2.32 -3.77
C PHE A 133 18.12 1.24 -4.41
N ILE A 134 18.81 0.50 -3.55
CA ILE A 134 19.55 -0.73 -3.89
C ILE A 134 19.05 -1.89 -3.03
N VAL A 135 19.25 -3.12 -3.52
CA VAL A 135 18.83 -4.32 -2.78
C VAL A 135 20.04 -4.97 -2.12
N ALA A 136 19.99 -5.12 -0.80
CA ALA A 136 20.93 -5.92 -0.04
C ALA A 136 20.35 -7.33 0.15
N ALA A 137 20.77 -8.27 -0.69
CA ALA A 137 20.38 -9.68 -0.60
C ALA A 137 21.18 -10.35 0.54
N ASN A 138 20.62 -10.30 1.74
CA ASN A 138 21.28 -10.65 2.99
C ASN A 138 21.28 -12.17 3.26
N LYS A 139 22.04 -12.57 4.29
CA LYS A 139 22.20 -13.93 4.79
C LYS A 139 22.81 -14.93 3.79
N VAL A 140 23.69 -14.48 2.89
CA VAL A 140 24.40 -15.38 1.97
C VAL A 140 25.20 -16.49 2.67
N ASP A 141 25.60 -16.26 3.93
CA ASP A 141 26.29 -17.23 4.77
C ASP A 141 25.44 -18.48 5.09
N THR A 142 24.12 -18.37 4.96
CA THR A 142 23.18 -19.47 5.19
C THR A 142 22.94 -20.33 3.95
N THR A 143 23.47 -19.93 2.78
CA THR A 143 23.35 -20.72 1.55
C THR A 143 23.96 -22.12 1.75
N PRO A 144 23.27 -23.21 1.37
CA PRO A 144 23.76 -24.57 1.58
C PRO A 144 25.14 -24.84 0.98
N GLY A 145 26.11 -25.13 1.85
CA GLY A 145 27.50 -25.40 1.46
C GLY A 145 28.35 -24.15 1.26
N TRP A 146 27.89 -22.98 1.70
CA TRP A 146 28.68 -21.76 1.76
C TRP A 146 29.85 -21.90 2.73
N ASN A 147 31.00 -21.34 2.37
CA ASN A 147 32.21 -21.31 3.16
C ASN A 147 32.57 -19.84 3.49
N PRO A 148 32.14 -19.32 4.66
CA PRO A 148 32.26 -17.90 5.03
C PRO A 148 33.67 -17.30 4.85
N GLN A 149 33.72 -16.10 4.27
CA GLN A 149 34.95 -15.32 4.06
C GLN A 149 34.84 -13.95 4.76
N GLN A 150 35.14 -13.91 6.05
CA GLN A 150 34.92 -12.73 6.92
C GLN A 150 35.36 -11.39 6.28
N GLY A 151 34.40 -10.47 6.16
CA GLY A 151 34.62 -9.08 5.72
C GLY A 151 35.08 -8.91 4.27
N GLU A 152 35.10 -9.96 3.46
CA GLU A 152 35.59 -9.87 2.07
C GLU A 152 34.51 -9.32 1.13
N PRO A 153 34.92 -8.56 0.08
CA PRO A 153 34.02 -8.25 -1.02
C PRO A 153 33.40 -9.50 -1.65
N ILE A 154 32.12 -9.41 -2.02
CA ILE A 154 31.33 -10.59 -2.37
C ILE A 154 31.88 -11.36 -3.57
N GLN A 155 32.41 -10.67 -4.59
CA GLN A 155 33.02 -11.33 -5.75
C GLN A 155 34.26 -12.15 -5.37
N LYS A 156 35.07 -11.68 -4.41
CA LYS A 156 36.22 -12.44 -3.88
C LYS A 156 35.78 -13.62 -3.04
N SER A 157 34.71 -13.47 -2.26
CA SER A 157 34.15 -14.60 -1.53
C SER A 157 33.64 -15.67 -2.50
N LEU A 158 32.87 -15.26 -3.52
CA LEU A 158 32.34 -16.13 -4.56
C LEU A 158 33.44 -16.95 -5.23
N GLU A 159 34.61 -16.40 -5.55
CA GLU A 159 35.73 -17.14 -6.14
C GLU A 159 36.13 -18.38 -5.33
N LYS A 160 36.10 -18.27 -4.00
CA LYS A 160 36.52 -19.32 -3.04
C LYS A 160 35.43 -20.36 -2.76
N GLN A 161 34.21 -20.18 -3.27
CA GLN A 161 33.10 -21.09 -3.05
C GLN A 161 33.12 -22.31 -3.99
N SER A 162 32.49 -23.41 -3.54
CA SER A 162 32.25 -24.57 -4.39
C SER A 162 31.26 -24.22 -5.53
N LYS A 163 31.37 -24.91 -6.68
CA LYS A 163 30.41 -24.71 -7.79
C LYS A 163 28.96 -24.87 -7.36
N ARG A 164 28.69 -25.84 -6.47
CA ARG A 164 27.35 -26.12 -5.94
C ARG A 164 26.81 -24.94 -5.11
N ALA A 165 27.62 -24.39 -4.23
CA ALA A 165 27.23 -23.25 -3.39
C ALA A 165 26.96 -22.00 -4.24
N LYS A 166 27.84 -21.72 -5.23
CA LYS A 166 27.63 -20.60 -6.17
C LYS A 166 26.31 -20.75 -6.95
N SER A 167 26.05 -21.93 -7.53
CA SER A 167 24.81 -22.16 -8.26
C SER A 167 23.56 -22.02 -7.40
N LYS A 168 23.63 -22.41 -6.12
CA LYS A 168 22.50 -22.24 -5.19
C LYS A 168 22.23 -20.77 -4.86
N LEU A 169 23.28 -20.01 -4.60
CA LEU A 169 23.14 -18.57 -4.39
C LEU A 169 22.63 -17.86 -5.65
N ASP A 170 23.16 -18.22 -6.83
CA ASP A 170 22.71 -17.65 -8.11
C ASP A 170 21.22 -17.92 -8.35
N GLU A 171 20.73 -19.15 -8.09
CA GLU A 171 19.30 -19.50 -8.21
C GLU A 171 18.43 -18.56 -7.36
N SER A 172 18.78 -18.38 -6.09
CA SER A 172 18.10 -17.46 -5.18
C SER A 172 18.15 -15.99 -5.63
N LEU A 173 19.32 -15.52 -6.09
CA LEU A 173 19.47 -14.13 -6.54
C LEU A 173 18.68 -13.86 -7.83
N TYR A 174 18.59 -14.82 -8.76
CA TYR A 174 17.74 -14.68 -9.94
C TYR A 174 16.25 -14.70 -9.60
N GLN A 175 15.84 -15.43 -8.56
CA GLN A 175 14.48 -15.36 -8.07
C GLN A 175 14.15 -13.94 -7.57
N LEU A 176 15.01 -13.33 -6.74
CA LEU A 176 14.84 -11.95 -6.29
C LEU A 176 14.78 -10.94 -7.44
N ILE A 177 15.61 -11.11 -8.47
CA ILE A 177 15.58 -10.28 -9.68
C ILE A 177 14.24 -10.45 -10.43
N GLY A 178 13.70 -11.67 -10.47
CA GLY A 178 12.37 -11.96 -11.02
C GLY A 178 11.27 -11.24 -10.25
N GLU A 179 11.28 -11.33 -8.93
CA GLU A 179 10.30 -10.67 -8.04
C GLU A 179 10.33 -9.13 -8.19
N LEU A 180 11.53 -8.53 -8.32
CA LEU A 180 11.68 -7.10 -8.66
C LEU A 180 11.08 -6.76 -10.04
N SER A 181 11.26 -7.64 -11.02
CA SER A 181 10.70 -7.46 -12.37
C SER A 181 9.18 -7.53 -12.37
N ASP A 182 8.58 -8.43 -11.58
CA ASP A 182 7.12 -8.52 -11.42
C ASP A 182 6.54 -7.24 -10.80
N LYS A 183 7.30 -6.59 -9.92
CA LYS A 183 7.00 -5.26 -9.37
C LYS A 183 7.38 -4.10 -10.31
N GLY A 184 7.79 -4.37 -11.55
CA GLY A 184 8.02 -3.36 -12.59
C GLY A 184 9.42 -2.73 -12.60
N PHE A 185 10.38 -3.24 -11.82
CA PHE A 185 11.74 -2.72 -11.82
C PHE A 185 12.69 -3.52 -12.69
N SER A 186 13.57 -2.82 -13.40
CA SER A 186 14.74 -3.45 -14.00
C SER A 186 15.82 -3.63 -12.94
N SER A 187 16.35 -4.84 -12.79
CA SER A 187 17.40 -5.15 -11.80
C SER A 187 18.39 -6.18 -12.32
N ASP A 188 19.62 -6.15 -11.82
CA ASP A 188 20.65 -7.16 -12.07
C ASP A 188 21.65 -7.16 -10.89
N PHE A 189 22.59 -8.11 -10.86
CA PHE A 189 23.71 -8.06 -9.94
C PHE A 189 24.43 -6.72 -10.06
N TYR A 190 24.81 -6.12 -8.92
CA TYR A 190 25.38 -4.77 -8.93
C TYR A 190 26.62 -4.64 -9.85
N TRP A 191 27.42 -5.69 -9.99
CA TRP A 191 28.61 -5.70 -10.87
C TRP A 191 28.30 -5.83 -12.36
N ARG A 192 27.05 -6.11 -12.75
CA ARG A 192 26.59 -6.15 -14.14
C ARG A 192 25.86 -4.88 -14.56
N VAL A 193 25.29 -4.15 -13.59
CA VAL A 193 24.58 -2.90 -13.83
C VAL A 193 25.51 -1.85 -14.44
N GLN A 194 25.17 -1.37 -15.63
CA GLN A 194 25.90 -0.30 -16.33
C GLN A 194 25.31 1.09 -16.05
N ASN A 195 24.00 1.16 -15.84
CA ASN A 195 23.28 2.39 -15.54
C ASN A 195 22.38 2.21 -14.31
N PHE A 196 22.89 2.64 -13.17
CA PHE A 196 22.19 2.61 -11.89
C PHE A 196 21.02 3.59 -11.78
N GLN A 197 20.89 4.56 -12.70
CA GLN A 197 19.71 5.45 -12.73
C GLN A 197 18.46 4.75 -13.27
N LYS A 198 18.63 3.61 -13.95
CA LYS A 198 17.53 2.85 -14.59
C LYS A 198 17.40 1.44 -14.08
N ASN A 199 18.42 0.92 -13.40
CA ASN A 199 18.46 -0.46 -12.97
C ASN A 199 18.89 -0.53 -11.50
N ILE A 200 18.14 -1.30 -10.73
CA ILE A 200 18.44 -1.57 -9.33
C ILE A 200 19.61 -2.56 -9.26
N GLY A 201 20.62 -2.22 -8.46
CA GLY A 201 21.72 -3.13 -8.16
C GLY A 201 21.36 -4.07 -7.01
N VAL A 202 21.43 -5.38 -7.25
CA VAL A 202 21.34 -6.41 -6.22
C VAL A 202 22.74 -6.72 -5.69
N VAL A 203 22.98 -6.44 -4.41
CA VAL A 203 24.24 -6.65 -3.70
C VAL A 203 24.08 -7.81 -2.71
N PRO A 204 24.69 -8.98 -2.96
CA PRO A 204 24.64 -10.08 -2.00
C PRO A 204 25.54 -9.77 -0.80
N VAL A 205 24.99 -9.89 0.41
CA VAL A 205 25.67 -9.53 1.66
C VAL A 205 25.42 -10.56 2.76
N SER A 206 26.30 -10.58 3.76
CA SER A 206 26.02 -11.20 5.05
C SER A 206 26.28 -10.20 6.16
N ALA A 207 25.20 -9.79 6.84
CA ALA A 207 25.30 -9.00 8.06
C ALA A 207 26.12 -9.71 9.15
N LEU A 208 26.09 -11.05 9.19
CA LEU A 208 26.81 -11.84 10.18
C LEU A 208 28.33 -11.84 9.92
N THR A 209 28.74 -12.22 8.71
CA THR A 209 30.16 -12.40 8.36
C THR A 209 30.80 -11.12 7.81
N GLY A 210 30.00 -10.12 7.45
CA GLY A 210 30.46 -8.89 6.81
C GLY A 210 30.81 -9.03 5.34
N GLU A 211 30.58 -10.20 4.73
CA GLU A 211 30.76 -10.41 3.30
C GLU A 211 29.84 -9.47 2.50
N GLY A 212 30.37 -8.84 1.45
CA GLY A 212 29.58 -7.95 0.57
C GLY A 212 29.27 -6.56 1.14
N ILE A 213 29.44 -6.31 2.45
CA ILE A 213 29.31 -4.97 3.03
C ILE A 213 30.27 -3.95 2.39
N PRO A 214 31.54 -4.29 2.08
CA PRO A 214 32.43 -3.40 1.34
C PRO A 214 31.84 -2.94 0.00
N ASP A 215 31.19 -3.86 -0.73
CA ASP A 215 30.55 -3.57 -2.01
C ASP A 215 29.31 -2.69 -1.82
N LEU A 216 28.47 -3.00 -0.84
CA LEU A 216 27.27 -2.23 -0.51
C LEU A 216 27.60 -0.77 -0.22
N LEU A 217 28.57 -0.52 0.67
CA LEU A 217 29.03 0.82 1.02
C LEU A 217 29.65 1.54 -0.19
N GLY A 218 30.42 0.83 -1.02
CA GLY A 218 31.00 1.37 -2.24
C GLY A 218 29.95 1.82 -3.25
N VAL A 219 28.89 1.02 -3.45
CA VAL A 219 27.77 1.37 -4.33
C VAL A 219 27.04 2.59 -3.78
N LEU A 220 26.68 2.60 -2.49
CA LEU A 220 25.97 3.73 -1.88
C LEU A 220 26.74 5.05 -2.02
N MET A 221 28.00 5.08 -1.58
CA MET A 221 28.85 6.26 -1.70
C MET A 221 28.99 6.73 -3.15
N GLY A 222 29.17 5.79 -4.09
CA GLY A 222 29.30 6.09 -5.51
C GLY A 222 28.03 6.67 -6.13
N LEU A 223 26.85 6.16 -5.75
CA LEU A 223 25.56 6.66 -6.22
C LEU A 223 25.27 8.05 -5.65
N SER A 224 25.40 8.21 -4.33
CA SER A 224 25.19 9.48 -3.64
C SER A 224 26.06 10.58 -4.23
N GLN A 225 27.36 10.31 -4.42
CA GLN A 225 28.26 11.31 -4.95
C GLN A 225 28.02 11.66 -6.43
N ARG A 226 27.60 10.68 -7.24
CA ARG A 226 27.52 10.88 -8.69
C ARG A 226 26.19 11.48 -9.13
N TYR A 227 25.12 11.16 -8.44
CA TYR A 227 23.76 11.44 -8.91
C TYR A 227 22.95 12.32 -7.96
N MET A 228 23.38 12.51 -6.71
CA MET A 228 22.59 13.21 -5.67
C MET A 228 23.32 14.43 -5.09
N LYS A 229 24.37 14.93 -5.76
CA LYS A 229 25.15 16.07 -5.26
C LYS A 229 24.30 17.32 -5.03
N ASP A 230 23.39 17.61 -5.95
CA ASP A 230 22.55 18.80 -5.88
C ASP A 230 21.56 18.72 -4.70
N GLU A 231 21.02 17.53 -4.41
CA GLU A 231 20.11 17.27 -3.27
C GLU A 231 20.82 17.31 -1.91
N MET A 232 22.15 17.19 -1.92
CA MET A 232 23.01 17.20 -0.74
C MET A 232 23.70 18.55 -0.51
N ALA A 233 23.57 19.50 -1.42
CA ALA A 233 24.10 20.85 -1.24
C ALA A 233 23.27 21.57 -0.17
N ILE A 234 23.93 22.01 0.90
CA ILE A 234 23.27 22.69 2.02
C ILE A 234 23.99 23.97 2.43
N ASP A 235 23.24 24.86 3.06
CA ASP A 235 23.78 26.05 3.72
C ASP A 235 23.97 25.78 5.22
N VAL A 236 25.12 25.17 5.57
CA VAL A 236 25.48 24.87 6.96
C VAL A 236 25.47 26.14 7.85
N ALA A 237 25.70 27.33 7.27
CA ALA A 237 25.71 28.58 8.02
C ALA A 237 24.31 29.18 8.23
N GLY A 238 23.30 28.66 7.53
CA GLY A 238 21.92 29.06 7.63
C GLY A 238 21.19 28.49 8.85
N PRO A 239 19.95 28.96 9.10
CA PRO A 239 19.10 28.42 10.16
C PRO A 239 18.75 26.95 9.87
N GLY A 240 18.64 26.14 10.92
CA GLY A 240 18.32 24.72 10.80
C GLY A 240 16.94 24.41 10.21
N TYR A 241 16.90 23.43 9.32
CA TYR A 241 15.71 22.80 8.76
C TYR A 241 15.70 21.32 9.11
N GLY A 242 14.56 20.85 9.64
CA GLY A 242 14.40 19.45 9.96
C GLY A 242 12.95 18.99 9.91
N THR A 243 12.76 17.71 10.21
CA THR A 243 11.46 17.05 10.28
C THR A 243 11.36 16.21 11.53
N VAL A 244 10.19 16.25 12.19
CA VAL A 244 9.90 15.45 13.38
C VAL A 244 9.80 13.97 13.00
N LEU A 245 10.70 13.15 13.53
CA LEU A 245 10.64 11.69 13.47
C LEU A 245 9.71 11.11 14.52
N GLU A 246 9.79 11.54 15.78
CA GLU A 246 8.95 10.98 16.84
C GLU A 246 8.77 12.03 17.93
N VAL A 247 7.60 12.02 18.58
CA VAL A 247 7.32 12.81 19.78
C VAL A 247 7.33 11.83 20.96
N LYS A 248 8.15 12.09 21.97
CA LYS A 248 8.35 11.20 23.12
C LYS A 248 8.35 11.95 24.43
N GLU A 249 7.72 11.38 25.46
CA GLU A 249 7.95 11.80 26.84
C GLU A 249 9.28 11.26 27.37
N GLU A 250 10.14 12.16 27.82
CA GLU A 250 11.44 11.82 28.40
C GLU A 250 11.53 12.29 29.86
N ARG A 251 12.08 11.43 30.72
CA ARG A 251 12.13 11.69 32.15
C ARG A 251 13.05 12.88 32.44
N GLY A 252 12.47 13.94 32.98
CA GLY A 252 13.19 15.17 33.33
C GLY A 252 13.22 16.23 32.22
N PHE A 253 12.74 15.89 31.01
CA PHE A 253 12.62 16.84 29.89
C PHE A 253 11.16 17.10 29.47
N GLY A 254 10.21 16.22 29.83
CA GLY A 254 8.82 16.33 29.36
C GLY A 254 8.71 15.81 27.93
N ALA A 255 7.79 16.37 27.13
CA ALA A 255 7.74 16.08 25.70
C ALA A 255 9.04 16.52 24.99
N THR A 256 9.57 15.63 24.15
CA THR A 256 10.78 15.83 23.34
C THR A 256 10.52 15.41 21.91
N LEU A 257 11.23 16.02 20.96
CA LEU A 257 11.19 15.65 19.56
C LEU A 257 12.46 14.89 19.18
N ASP A 258 12.34 13.74 18.55
CA ASP A 258 13.40 13.16 17.75
C ASP A 258 13.30 13.78 16.35
N VAL A 259 14.35 14.45 15.88
CA VAL A 259 14.33 15.24 14.63
C VAL A 259 15.49 14.83 13.74
N VAL A 260 15.24 14.75 12.43
CA VAL A 260 16.32 14.74 11.42
C VAL A 260 16.49 16.16 10.92
N LEU A 261 17.65 16.73 11.22
CA LEU A 261 18.10 18.00 10.66
C LEU A 261 18.77 17.71 9.32
N TYR A 262 18.24 18.26 8.24
CA TYR A 262 18.73 18.02 6.88
C TYR A 262 19.31 19.27 6.21
N ASP A 263 19.12 20.48 6.76
CA ASP A 263 19.82 21.69 6.34
C ASP A 263 20.14 22.59 7.55
N GLY A 264 21.13 23.46 7.41
CA GLY A 264 21.49 24.47 8.41
C GLY A 264 22.01 23.94 9.73
N THR A 265 21.95 24.81 10.73
CA THR A 265 22.42 24.56 12.10
C THR A 265 21.37 24.97 13.12
N ILE A 266 21.25 24.19 14.20
CA ILE A 266 20.43 24.49 15.37
C ILE A 266 21.31 24.61 16.61
N HIS A 267 21.02 25.59 17.47
CA HIS A 267 21.70 25.83 18.73
C HIS A 267 20.75 25.71 19.92
N ALA A 268 21.32 25.40 21.08
CA ALA A 268 20.57 25.55 22.33
C ALA A 268 20.24 27.03 22.58
N GLY A 269 18.98 27.32 22.89
CA GLY A 269 18.45 28.68 23.02
C GLY A 269 17.83 29.26 21.75
N ASP A 270 17.92 28.55 20.62
CA ASP A 270 17.24 28.99 19.40
C ASP A 270 15.71 28.92 19.57
N THR A 271 15.01 29.90 18.98
CA THR A 271 13.56 29.80 18.77
C THR A 271 13.30 28.91 17.56
N ILE A 272 12.41 27.95 17.71
CA ILE A 272 11.95 27.08 16.63
C ILE A 272 10.45 27.21 16.43
N VAL A 273 10.02 26.96 15.19
CA VAL A 273 8.62 26.74 14.81
C VAL A 273 8.48 25.26 14.42
N VAL A 274 7.49 24.58 14.97
CA VAL A 274 7.20 23.17 14.73
C VAL A 274 5.74 23.04 14.28
N GLY A 275 5.47 22.21 13.28
CA GLY A 275 4.07 21.93 12.92
C GLY A 275 3.33 21.18 14.03
N GLY A 276 2.22 21.74 14.50
CA GLY A 276 1.38 21.17 15.55
C GLY A 276 -0.02 20.82 15.05
N ALA A 277 -0.74 19.96 15.77
CA ALA A 277 -2.02 19.40 15.33
C ALA A 277 -3.13 20.44 15.07
N ASN A 278 -3.07 21.60 15.72
CA ASN A 278 -4.05 22.67 15.55
C ASN A 278 -3.41 23.94 14.95
N GLU A 279 -2.25 24.35 15.47
CA GLU A 279 -1.51 25.52 15.04
C GLU A 279 0.00 25.25 15.15
N PRO A 280 0.84 25.99 14.39
CA PRO A 280 2.29 25.92 14.54
C PRO A 280 2.73 26.29 15.96
N ILE A 281 3.60 25.48 16.54
CA ILE A 281 4.15 25.65 17.89
C ILE A 281 5.40 26.50 17.79
N VAL A 282 5.44 27.63 18.48
CA VAL A 282 6.62 28.49 18.60
C VAL A 282 7.22 28.33 19.98
N THR A 283 8.47 27.86 20.07
CA THR A 283 9.09 27.53 21.35
C THR A 283 10.61 27.72 21.33
N GLU A 284 11.24 27.76 22.51
CA GLU A 284 12.68 27.94 22.67
C GLU A 284 13.36 26.62 23.07
N VAL A 285 14.45 26.27 22.37
CA VAL A 285 15.21 25.04 22.60
C VAL A 285 15.94 25.10 23.95
N ARG A 286 15.56 24.25 24.90
CA ARG A 286 16.23 24.15 26.22
C ARG A 286 17.49 23.30 26.17
N ALA A 287 17.48 22.25 25.37
CA ALA A 287 18.61 21.35 25.21
C ALA A 287 18.57 20.62 23.88
N LEU A 288 19.75 20.43 23.30
CA LEU A 288 20.01 19.51 22.21
C LEU A 288 20.75 18.29 22.75
N LEU A 289 20.27 17.11 22.39
CA LEU A 289 20.82 15.83 22.82
C LEU A 289 21.23 15.05 21.56
N GLN A 290 22.52 14.82 21.41
CA GLN A 290 23.06 14.08 20.27
C GLN A 290 23.55 12.69 20.73
N PRO A 291 23.34 11.63 19.92
CA PRO A 291 24.00 10.35 20.15
C PRO A 291 25.50 10.50 19.99
N ARG A 292 26.28 9.74 20.75
CA ARG A 292 27.72 9.61 20.48
C ARG A 292 27.97 9.05 19.06
N PRO A 293 29.11 9.36 18.43
CA PRO A 293 29.50 8.73 17.18
C PRO A 293 29.43 7.19 17.28
N ASN A 294 28.86 6.53 16.27
CA ASN A 294 28.56 5.09 16.25
C ASN A 294 27.57 4.60 17.33
N ALA A 295 26.87 5.52 18.02
CA ALA A 295 25.78 5.20 18.93
C ALA A 295 24.45 5.72 18.37
N GLU A 296 23.37 5.06 18.73
CA GLU A 296 22.03 5.36 18.24
C GLU A 296 21.28 6.28 19.20
N ILE A 297 20.33 7.07 18.67
CA ILE A 297 19.42 7.92 19.46
C ILE A 297 18.68 7.12 20.55
N ARG A 298 18.50 5.80 20.43
CA ARG A 298 17.60 5.05 21.33
C ARG A 298 18.14 4.70 22.72
N THR A 299 19.41 4.91 23.04
CA THR A 299 19.98 4.40 24.31
C THR A 299 19.93 5.45 25.44
N GLU A 300 19.00 5.32 26.39
CA GLU A 300 18.75 6.23 27.55
C GLU A 300 20.00 6.66 28.36
N LYS A 301 21.13 5.96 28.24
CA LYS A 301 22.35 6.18 29.04
C LYS A 301 23.47 6.95 28.34
N ARG A 302 23.29 7.47 27.12
CA ARG A 302 24.43 7.95 26.29
C ARG A 302 24.16 9.14 25.36
N PHE A 303 23.28 10.06 25.76
CA PHE A 303 23.22 11.36 25.07
C PHE A 303 24.25 12.32 25.65
N ASP A 304 25.03 12.94 24.76
CA ASP A 304 25.83 14.09 25.14
C ASP A 304 24.99 15.35 24.87
N LYS A 305 24.86 16.22 25.88
CA LYS A 305 24.27 17.53 25.69
C LYS A 305 25.25 18.36 24.87
N VAL A 306 24.78 18.90 23.76
CA VAL A 306 25.57 19.71 22.84
C VAL A 306 25.01 21.12 22.73
N ASP A 307 25.87 22.07 22.40
CA ASP A 307 25.49 23.47 22.24
C ASP A 307 24.96 23.77 20.83
N GLU A 308 25.44 23.04 19.82
CA GLU A 308 25.00 23.14 18.42
C GLU A 308 24.95 21.76 17.74
N VAL A 309 24.08 21.62 16.75
CA VAL A 309 24.03 20.48 15.82
C VAL A 309 23.90 20.99 14.39
N ARG A 310 24.70 20.43 13.48
CA ARG A 310 24.74 20.78 12.05
C ARG A 310 24.19 19.64 11.20
N ALA A 311 23.51 19.97 10.11
CA ALA A 311 22.97 18.99 9.17
C ALA A 311 24.09 18.22 8.41
N ALA A 312 23.87 16.97 7.99
CA ALA A 312 22.73 16.11 8.28
C ALA A 312 22.93 15.37 9.61
N ALA A 313 21.97 15.47 10.53
CA ALA A 313 22.09 14.84 11.85
C ALA A 313 20.73 14.47 12.45
N GLY A 314 20.71 13.35 13.16
CA GLY A 314 19.62 13.05 14.08
C GLY A 314 19.86 13.71 15.43
N VAL A 315 18.92 14.52 15.90
CA VAL A 315 18.99 15.28 17.15
C VAL A 315 17.71 15.11 17.95
N LYS A 316 17.85 14.94 19.26
CA LYS A 316 16.72 15.03 20.18
C LYS A 316 16.63 16.45 20.75
N ILE A 317 15.49 17.09 20.55
CA ILE A 317 15.20 18.47 20.97
C ILE A 317 14.27 18.43 22.19
N ALA A 318 14.66 19.13 23.25
CA ALA A 318 13.81 19.38 24.41
C ALA A 318 13.42 20.86 24.46
N ALA A 319 12.11 21.14 24.45
CA ALA A 319 11.51 22.47 24.51
C ALA A 319 10.15 22.40 25.22
N PRO A 320 9.59 23.52 25.73
CA PRO A 320 8.22 23.53 26.25
C PRO A 320 7.17 23.36 25.14
N ASP A 321 5.99 22.88 25.55
CA ASP A 321 4.74 22.87 24.77
C ASP A 321 4.84 22.05 23.47
N LEU A 322 5.58 20.94 23.52
CA LEU A 322 5.81 20.03 22.39
C LEU A 322 4.82 18.85 22.35
N GLU A 323 3.87 18.78 23.27
CA GLU A 323 2.90 17.68 23.39
C GLU A 323 2.01 17.57 22.15
N ASP A 324 1.66 18.70 21.53
CA ASP A 324 0.79 18.77 20.36
C ASP A 324 1.57 18.78 19.02
N ALA A 325 2.89 18.56 19.06
CA ALA A 325 3.71 18.49 17.86
C ALA A 325 3.34 17.27 17.02
N MET A 326 3.33 17.41 15.69
CA MET A 326 2.99 16.32 14.80
C MET A 326 4.23 15.56 14.31
N ALA A 327 4.11 14.25 14.34
CA ALA A 327 5.07 13.36 13.73
C ALA A 327 5.02 13.53 12.19
N GLY A 328 6.18 13.79 11.58
CA GLY A 328 6.34 14.12 10.15
C GLY A 328 6.26 15.62 9.85
N ALA A 329 5.95 16.46 10.84
CA ALA A 329 5.87 17.89 10.63
C ALA A 329 7.25 18.54 10.46
N PRO A 330 7.33 19.69 9.76
CA PRO A 330 8.55 20.46 9.67
C PRO A 330 8.92 21.08 11.02
N VAL A 331 10.23 21.19 11.23
CA VAL A 331 10.89 21.98 12.27
C VAL A 331 11.74 23.03 11.59
N ARG A 332 11.56 24.30 11.95
CA ARG A 332 12.31 25.42 11.40
C ARG A 332 12.93 26.24 12.51
N VAL A 333 14.24 26.47 12.44
CA VAL A 333 14.93 27.41 13.33
C VAL A 333 14.67 28.83 12.85
N VAL A 334 14.21 29.72 13.73
CA VAL A 334 13.92 31.10 13.35
C VAL A 334 15.21 31.85 12.97
N GLY A 335 16.23 31.77 13.82
CA GLY A 335 17.47 32.53 13.65
C GLY A 335 17.23 34.04 13.69
N ASP A 336 17.82 34.78 12.74
CA ASP A 336 17.64 36.24 12.59
C ASP A 336 16.38 36.62 11.79
N ARG A 337 15.53 35.66 11.42
CA ARG A 337 14.33 35.87 10.61
C ARG A 337 13.15 36.34 11.46
N ASP A 338 12.13 36.90 10.80
CA ASP A 338 10.86 37.21 11.45
C ASP A 338 10.11 35.92 11.80
N VAL A 339 9.68 35.78 13.06
CA VAL A 339 8.94 34.60 13.53
C VAL A 339 7.66 34.42 12.70
N ASP A 340 6.96 35.50 12.36
CA ASP A 340 5.71 35.46 11.58
C ASP A 340 5.93 35.02 10.13
N GLU A 341 7.15 35.17 9.60
CA GLU A 341 7.53 34.64 8.29
C GLU A 341 7.74 33.13 8.37
N VAL A 342 8.44 32.66 9.41
CA VAL A 342 8.71 31.22 9.61
C VAL A 342 7.44 30.44 9.96
N ILE A 343 6.50 31.05 10.69
CA ILE A 343 5.17 30.46 10.92
C ILE A 343 4.47 30.22 9.57
N ARG A 344 4.42 31.23 8.69
CA ARG A 344 3.79 31.10 7.37
C ARG A 344 4.51 30.07 6.48
N GLU A 345 5.82 29.95 6.61
CA GLU A 345 6.60 28.91 5.92
C GLU A 345 6.14 27.51 6.36
N VAL A 346 6.05 27.27 7.67
CA VAL A 346 5.56 26.00 8.24
C VAL A 346 4.10 25.73 7.87
N GLU A 347 3.23 26.73 7.93
CA GLU A 347 1.82 26.59 7.53
C GLU A 347 1.68 26.23 6.05
N ALA A 348 2.47 26.85 5.17
CA ALA A 348 2.45 26.56 3.75
C ALA A 348 2.87 25.12 3.45
N GLU A 349 3.91 24.62 4.12
CA GLU A 349 4.38 23.24 3.96
C GLU A 349 3.38 22.22 4.52
N LEU A 350 2.70 22.54 5.63
CA LEU A 350 1.61 21.70 6.15
C LEU A 350 0.40 21.70 5.19
N ALA A 351 0.12 22.81 4.53
CA ALA A 351 -0.95 22.90 3.54
C ALA A 351 -0.63 22.13 2.25
N ASP A 352 0.64 22.02 1.86
CA ASP A 352 1.05 21.18 0.72
C ASP A 352 0.83 19.68 1.00
N ILE A 353 0.79 19.27 2.28
CA ILE A 353 0.44 17.90 2.71
C ILE A 353 -1.08 17.69 2.77
N GLU A 354 -1.88 18.75 2.59
CA GLU A 354 -3.34 18.68 2.71
C GLU A 354 -3.94 17.80 1.60
N VAL A 355 -4.66 16.77 2.02
CA VAL A 355 -5.22 15.75 1.14
C VAL A 355 -6.36 16.34 0.30
N THR A 356 -6.39 16.00 -0.99
CA THR A 356 -7.51 16.37 -1.86
C THR A 356 -8.79 15.71 -1.35
N THR A 357 -9.79 16.52 -1.00
CA THR A 357 -11.08 16.06 -0.49
C THR A 357 -12.21 16.43 -1.43
N GLU A 358 -13.26 15.61 -1.41
CA GLU A 358 -14.47 15.75 -2.21
C GLU A 358 -15.72 15.94 -1.33
N GLU A 359 -16.85 16.32 -1.93
CA GLU A 359 -18.12 16.46 -1.20
C GLU A 359 -18.72 15.11 -0.76
N GLU A 360 -18.24 14.01 -1.33
CA GLU A 360 -18.70 12.64 -1.09
C GLU A 360 -17.47 11.71 -1.09
N GLY A 361 -17.40 10.75 -0.19
CA GLY A 361 -16.28 9.82 -0.09
C GLY A 361 -16.08 9.25 1.32
N VAL A 362 -15.00 8.50 1.49
CA VAL A 362 -14.65 7.85 2.77
C VAL A 362 -13.96 8.83 3.74
N VAL A 363 -14.02 8.54 5.03
CA VAL A 363 -13.24 9.26 6.05
C VAL A 363 -11.94 8.51 6.32
N VAL A 364 -10.82 9.21 6.30
CA VAL A 364 -9.47 8.64 6.48
C VAL A 364 -8.85 9.18 7.76
N LYS A 365 -8.31 8.28 8.59
CA LYS A 365 -7.61 8.60 9.84
C LYS A 365 -6.25 7.91 9.83
N ALA A 366 -5.20 8.63 10.22
CA ALA A 366 -3.84 8.08 10.32
C ALA A 366 -3.09 8.64 11.53
N ASP A 367 -2.05 7.94 11.97
CA ASP A 367 -1.26 8.35 13.13
C ASP A 367 -0.37 9.59 12.91
N THR A 368 0.10 9.79 11.68
CA THR A 368 1.11 10.79 11.32
C THR A 368 0.84 11.40 9.95
N LEU A 369 1.44 12.57 9.67
CA LEU A 369 1.25 13.27 8.40
C LEU A 369 1.67 12.43 7.18
N GLY A 370 2.86 11.83 7.23
CA GLY A 370 3.37 11.02 6.12
C GLY A 370 2.58 9.73 5.89
N SER A 371 1.89 9.22 6.91
CA SER A 371 0.96 8.10 6.77
C SER A 371 -0.36 8.53 6.15
N LEU A 372 -0.86 9.70 6.54
CA LEU A 372 -2.08 10.27 5.97
C LEU A 372 -1.90 10.55 4.47
N GLU A 373 -0.78 11.16 4.08
CA GLU A 373 -0.41 11.41 2.69
C GLU A 373 -0.27 10.10 1.90
N ALA A 374 0.39 9.11 2.49
CA ALA A 374 0.55 7.79 1.88
C ALA A 374 -0.78 7.08 1.62
N MET A 375 -1.70 7.12 2.59
CA MET A 375 -3.04 6.56 2.48
C MET A 375 -3.87 7.31 1.42
N ALA A 376 -3.81 8.63 1.43
CA ALA A 376 -4.52 9.46 0.47
C ALA A 376 -4.11 9.18 -0.98
N ASN A 377 -2.80 9.10 -1.24
CA ASN A 377 -2.27 8.74 -2.55
C ASN A 377 -2.71 7.34 -3.00
N ALA A 378 -2.71 6.36 -2.09
CA ALA A 378 -3.16 5.00 -2.40
C ALA A 378 -4.65 4.95 -2.77
N LEU A 379 -5.49 5.69 -2.04
CA LEU A 379 -6.91 5.82 -2.35
C LEU A 379 -7.14 6.54 -3.68
N GLN A 380 -6.35 7.57 -3.98
CA GLN A 380 -6.43 8.26 -5.26
C GLN A 380 -6.06 7.33 -6.43
N GLU A 381 -5.04 6.48 -6.27
CA GLU A 381 -4.66 5.47 -7.27
C GLU A 381 -5.75 4.41 -7.47
N ALA A 382 -6.43 4.02 -6.38
CA ALA A 382 -7.59 3.13 -6.39
C ALA A 382 -8.92 3.82 -6.80
N GLU A 383 -8.87 5.09 -7.20
CA GLU A 383 -10.04 5.90 -7.58
C GLU A 383 -11.12 5.98 -6.46
N VAL A 384 -10.71 5.91 -5.19
CA VAL A 384 -11.57 6.03 -4.02
C VAL A 384 -11.63 7.48 -3.54
N PRO A 385 -12.81 8.13 -3.56
CA PRO A 385 -12.93 9.53 -3.16
C PRO A 385 -12.84 9.69 -1.64
N ILE A 386 -12.20 10.76 -1.20
CA ILE A 386 -11.94 11.06 0.21
C ILE A 386 -12.81 12.25 0.63
N LEU A 387 -13.70 12.06 1.60
CA LEU A 387 -14.51 13.15 2.16
C LEU A 387 -13.71 13.98 3.16
N ARG A 388 -12.91 13.32 3.98
CA ARG A 388 -12.12 13.96 5.04
C ARG A 388 -10.92 13.10 5.40
N ALA A 389 -9.76 13.72 5.60
CA ALA A 389 -8.54 13.06 6.02
C ALA A 389 -7.92 13.83 7.19
N GLU A 390 -7.66 13.16 8.31
CA GLU A 390 -7.09 13.79 9.50
C GLU A 390 -6.10 12.89 10.23
N VAL A 391 -5.11 13.51 10.87
CA VAL A 391 -4.22 12.84 11.82
C VAL A 391 -4.91 12.62 13.18
N GLY A 392 -4.63 11.49 13.81
CA GLY A 392 -5.07 11.13 15.18
C GLY A 392 -6.11 10.03 15.24
N ASP A 393 -6.39 9.57 16.46
CA ASP A 393 -7.33 8.48 16.76
C ASP A 393 -8.76 8.74 16.27
N ILE A 394 -9.51 7.67 16.07
CA ILE A 394 -10.90 7.72 15.61
C ILE A 394 -11.80 8.20 16.75
N ALA A 395 -12.42 9.35 16.54
CA ALA A 395 -13.31 10.01 17.49
C ALA A 395 -14.78 9.95 17.02
N PRO A 396 -15.76 10.18 17.91
CA PRO A 396 -17.19 10.17 17.54
C PRO A 396 -17.54 11.14 16.41
N ARG A 397 -16.82 12.26 16.33
CA ARG A 397 -17.01 13.24 15.25
C ARG A 397 -16.73 12.63 13.86
N ASP A 398 -15.79 11.68 13.78
CA ASP A 398 -15.40 11.04 12.53
C ASP A 398 -16.49 10.06 12.08
N VAL A 399 -17.07 9.32 13.04
CA VAL A 399 -18.25 8.46 12.82
C VAL A 399 -19.45 9.29 12.37
N ALA A 400 -19.68 10.43 13.02
CA ALA A 400 -20.74 11.34 12.63
C ALA A 400 -20.56 11.86 11.20
N VAL A 401 -19.34 12.26 10.80
CA VAL A 401 -19.04 12.72 9.44
C VAL A 401 -19.24 11.59 8.42
N ALA A 402 -18.66 10.42 8.65
CA ALA A 402 -18.81 9.26 7.76
C ALA A 402 -20.29 8.85 7.58
N SER A 403 -21.12 8.98 8.62
CA SER A 403 -22.55 8.66 8.54
C SER A 403 -23.35 9.58 7.61
N THR A 404 -22.81 10.75 7.27
CA THR A 404 -23.47 11.71 6.38
C THR A 404 -23.31 11.40 4.90
N ALA A 405 -22.42 10.46 4.54
CA ALA A 405 -22.23 10.02 3.17
C ALA A 405 -23.55 9.50 2.58
N ARG A 406 -23.81 9.87 1.32
CA ARG A 406 -25.04 9.52 0.61
C ARG A 406 -24.98 8.10 0.09
N GLU A 407 -23.82 7.72 -0.43
CA GLU A 407 -23.62 6.39 -1.00
C GLU A 407 -23.27 5.39 0.11
N PRO A 408 -23.93 4.21 0.14
CA PRO A 408 -23.65 3.21 1.16
C PRO A 408 -22.18 2.75 1.20
N GLU A 409 -21.50 2.70 0.06
CA GLU A 409 -20.08 2.34 -0.03
C GLU A 409 -19.15 3.40 0.60
N HIS A 410 -19.58 4.65 0.73
CA HIS A 410 -18.81 5.73 1.34
C HIS A 410 -19.08 5.91 2.84
N LYS A 411 -20.01 5.15 3.43
CA LYS A 411 -20.24 5.14 4.89
C LYS A 411 -19.15 4.33 5.61
N VAL A 412 -17.91 4.73 5.40
CA VAL A 412 -16.72 3.99 5.78
C VAL A 412 -15.71 4.93 6.44
N ILE A 413 -15.04 4.42 7.48
CA ILE A 413 -13.81 4.99 8.03
C ILE A 413 -12.67 4.02 7.71
N LEU A 414 -11.59 4.55 7.13
CA LEU A 414 -10.32 3.86 6.95
C LEU A 414 -9.32 4.39 7.98
N GLY A 415 -8.99 3.57 8.97
CA GLY A 415 -8.07 3.89 10.06
C GLY A 415 -6.72 3.20 9.87
N PHE A 416 -5.67 3.98 9.64
CA PHE A 416 -4.31 3.46 9.47
C PHE A 416 -3.46 3.68 10.72
N ASN A 417 -3.13 2.60 11.43
CA ASN A 417 -2.34 2.60 12.66
C ASN A 417 -2.88 3.55 13.76
N VAL A 418 -4.21 3.62 13.91
CA VAL A 418 -4.88 4.51 14.88
C VAL A 418 -5.75 3.72 15.84
N ASP A 419 -5.87 4.20 17.08
CA ASP A 419 -6.79 3.62 18.06
C ASP A 419 -8.22 4.14 17.84
N VAL A 420 -9.21 3.39 18.33
CA VAL A 420 -10.62 3.81 18.37
C VAL A 420 -10.98 4.25 19.78
N LEU A 421 -11.41 5.50 19.94
CA LEU A 421 -11.85 5.99 21.24
C LEU A 421 -13.12 5.24 21.69
N SER A 422 -13.22 4.93 22.99
CA SER A 422 -14.35 4.15 23.54
C SER A 422 -15.75 4.67 23.18
N ASN A 423 -15.91 5.98 23.12
CA ASN A 423 -17.16 6.64 22.71
C ASN A 423 -17.40 6.57 21.19
N ALA A 424 -16.36 6.47 20.37
CA ALA A 424 -16.49 6.23 18.93
C ALA A 424 -16.90 4.78 18.66
N GLN A 425 -16.30 3.82 19.38
CA GLN A 425 -16.68 2.40 19.30
C GLN A 425 -18.18 2.20 19.59
N ASP A 426 -18.68 2.86 20.64
CA ASP A 426 -20.10 2.84 21.01
C ASP A 426 -21.03 3.35 19.89
N GLU A 427 -20.56 4.26 19.03
CA GLU A 427 -21.32 4.78 17.89
C GLU A 427 -21.22 3.87 16.67
N LEU A 428 -20.04 3.32 16.40
CA LEU A 428 -19.82 2.33 15.34
C LEU A 428 -20.72 1.10 15.53
N ASP A 429 -20.78 0.56 16.76
CA ASP A 429 -21.59 -0.62 17.09
C ASP A 429 -23.11 -0.40 16.89
N LYS A 430 -23.57 0.86 16.96
CA LYS A 430 -24.99 1.24 16.82
C LYS A 430 -25.32 1.79 15.44
N GLY A 431 -24.30 2.20 14.69
CA GLY A 431 -24.42 2.90 13.43
C GLY A 431 -24.43 1.98 12.23
N GLU A 432 -24.44 2.61 11.05
CA GLU A 432 -24.29 1.97 9.74
C GLU A 432 -22.90 2.21 9.14
N VAL A 433 -22.03 2.92 9.86
CA VAL A 433 -20.66 3.21 9.43
C VAL A 433 -19.79 1.97 9.66
N LYS A 434 -19.09 1.55 8.61
CA LYS A 434 -18.13 0.45 8.67
C LYS A 434 -16.73 1.02 8.94
N LEU A 435 -16.02 0.41 9.89
CA LEU A 435 -14.60 0.69 10.13
C LEU A 435 -13.76 -0.43 9.49
N PHE A 436 -12.72 -0.02 8.78
CA PHE A 436 -11.55 -0.85 8.45
C PHE A 436 -10.36 -0.24 9.19
N ASP A 437 -9.70 -1.05 10.03
CA ASP A 437 -8.52 -0.67 10.78
C ASP A 437 -7.40 -1.66 10.49
N ASP A 438 -6.24 -1.15 10.07
CA ASP A 438 -5.07 -1.97 9.78
C ASP A 438 -3.78 -1.13 9.90
N ASP A 439 -2.65 -1.81 9.99
CA ASP A 439 -1.31 -1.21 9.99
C ASP A 439 -0.62 -1.30 8.61
N VAL A 440 -1.29 -1.84 7.59
CA VAL A 440 -0.84 -1.93 6.19
C VAL A 440 -1.84 -1.24 5.23
N ILE A 441 -1.36 -0.20 4.53
CA ILE A 441 -2.18 0.64 3.64
C ILE A 441 -2.91 -0.17 2.56
N TYR A 442 -2.21 -1.08 1.89
CA TYR A 442 -2.79 -1.85 0.79
C TYR A 442 -3.85 -2.84 1.28
N GLN A 443 -3.70 -3.40 2.48
CA GLN A 443 -4.72 -4.27 3.07
C GLN A 443 -6.00 -3.48 3.34
N LEU A 444 -5.91 -2.24 3.86
CA LEU A 444 -7.09 -1.37 3.99
C LEU A 444 -7.78 -1.11 2.66
N VAL A 445 -7.01 -0.83 1.60
CA VAL A 445 -7.55 -0.58 0.27
C VAL A 445 -8.21 -1.84 -0.29
N GLU A 446 -7.54 -2.99 -0.24
CA GLU A 446 -8.10 -4.27 -0.69
C GLU A 446 -9.37 -4.65 0.08
N GLU A 447 -9.35 -4.58 1.41
CA GLU A 447 -10.52 -4.90 2.24
C GLU A 447 -11.71 -3.98 1.93
N TYR A 448 -11.43 -2.70 1.66
CA TYR A 448 -12.44 -1.75 1.20
C TYR A 448 -12.99 -2.12 -0.19
N GLU A 449 -12.12 -2.39 -1.17
CA GLU A 449 -12.53 -2.79 -2.52
C GLU A 449 -13.37 -4.07 -2.50
N GLU A 450 -12.94 -5.09 -1.74
CA GLU A 450 -13.67 -6.34 -1.55
C GLU A 450 -15.06 -6.08 -0.94
N PHE A 451 -15.15 -5.20 0.07
CA PHE A 451 -16.42 -4.81 0.67
C PHE A 451 -17.36 -4.13 -0.33
N VAL A 452 -16.84 -3.20 -1.14
CA VAL A 452 -17.63 -2.53 -2.19
C VAL A 452 -18.12 -3.53 -3.24
N ASP A 453 -17.26 -4.45 -3.65
CA ASP A 453 -17.59 -5.53 -4.60
C ASP A 453 -18.68 -6.46 -4.06
N GLU A 454 -18.56 -6.89 -2.80
CA GLU A 454 -19.57 -7.71 -2.14
C GLU A 454 -20.91 -6.99 -2.03
N MET A 455 -20.90 -5.69 -1.69
CA MET A 455 -22.11 -4.87 -1.65
C MET A 455 -22.78 -4.77 -3.01
N LYS A 456 -22.01 -4.51 -4.08
CA LYS A 456 -22.52 -4.45 -5.45
C LYS A 456 -23.14 -5.77 -5.87
N ARG A 457 -22.46 -6.90 -5.61
CA ARG A 457 -22.99 -8.25 -5.88
C ARG A 457 -24.29 -8.54 -5.13
N ALA A 458 -24.39 -8.19 -3.85
CA ALA A 458 -25.59 -8.42 -3.05
C ALA A 458 -26.79 -7.58 -3.52
N GLN A 459 -26.54 -6.32 -3.91
CA GLN A 459 -27.55 -5.46 -4.52
C GLN A 459 -28.04 -6.04 -5.86
N GLN A 460 -27.11 -6.49 -6.71
CA GLN A 460 -27.43 -7.13 -7.98
C GLN A 460 -28.26 -8.41 -7.79
N GLU A 461 -27.89 -9.30 -6.86
CA GLU A 461 -28.63 -10.53 -6.59
C GLU A 461 -30.07 -10.22 -6.14
N THR A 462 -30.24 -9.21 -5.29
CA THR A 462 -31.56 -8.73 -4.84
C THR A 462 -32.43 -8.22 -6.00
N ILE A 463 -31.81 -7.58 -7.01
CA ILE A 463 -32.50 -7.13 -8.21
C ILE A 463 -32.87 -8.34 -9.09
N LEU A 464 -31.93 -9.26 -9.32
CA LEU A 464 -32.14 -10.46 -10.14
C LEU A 464 -33.26 -11.36 -9.58
N ASP A 465 -33.41 -11.45 -8.27
CA ASP A 465 -34.49 -12.23 -7.65
C ASP A 465 -35.88 -11.62 -7.83
N LYS A 466 -35.97 -10.30 -8.06
CA LYS A 466 -37.23 -9.60 -8.35
C LYS A 466 -37.58 -9.60 -9.85
N ILE A 467 -36.65 -10.05 -10.70
CA ILE A 467 -36.77 -10.01 -12.15
C ILE A 467 -36.99 -11.42 -12.71
N VAL A 468 -37.76 -11.50 -13.80
CA VAL A 468 -37.96 -12.76 -14.51
C VAL A 468 -36.74 -13.00 -15.38
N ARG A 469 -36.03 -14.10 -15.13
CA ARG A 469 -34.83 -14.47 -15.90
C ARG A 469 -35.21 -15.03 -17.28
N PRO A 470 -34.44 -14.71 -18.33
CA PRO A 470 -34.71 -15.20 -19.68
C PRO A 470 -34.40 -16.69 -19.77
N CYS A 471 -35.24 -17.44 -20.47
CA CYS A 471 -35.00 -18.86 -20.71
C CYS A 471 -35.70 -19.34 -21.97
N ARG A 472 -35.00 -20.19 -22.73
CA ARG A 472 -35.47 -20.93 -23.90
C ARG A 472 -35.24 -22.42 -23.65
N PHE A 473 -36.27 -23.22 -23.83
CA PHE A 473 -36.20 -24.67 -23.62
C PHE A 473 -37.03 -25.42 -24.66
N GLN A 474 -36.71 -26.69 -24.89
CA GLN A 474 -37.38 -27.53 -25.88
C GLN A 474 -38.00 -28.75 -25.23
N ILE A 475 -39.23 -29.11 -25.63
CA ILE A 475 -39.86 -30.37 -25.22
C ILE A 475 -39.17 -31.54 -25.91
N LEU A 476 -38.68 -32.51 -25.13
CA LEU A 476 -38.03 -33.71 -25.64
C LEU A 476 -39.05 -34.66 -26.28
N GLN A 477 -38.65 -35.31 -27.38
CA GLN A 477 -39.46 -36.34 -28.04
C GLN A 477 -39.61 -37.59 -27.18
N ASP A 478 -40.77 -38.23 -27.21
CA ASP A 478 -41.11 -39.42 -26.43
C ASP A 478 -40.97 -39.27 -24.89
N HIS A 479 -40.96 -38.04 -24.37
CA HIS A 479 -40.80 -37.74 -22.94
C HIS A 479 -42.03 -37.03 -22.34
N VAL A 480 -43.22 -37.40 -22.81
CA VAL A 480 -44.49 -36.92 -22.24
C VAL A 480 -44.97 -37.89 -21.15
N PHE A 481 -44.82 -37.48 -19.90
CA PHE A 481 -45.22 -38.28 -18.73
C PHE A 481 -46.70 -38.09 -18.39
N ARG A 482 -47.23 -36.89 -18.64
CA ARG A 482 -48.64 -36.55 -18.43
C ARG A 482 -49.11 -35.53 -19.46
N GLN A 483 -50.22 -35.81 -20.11
CA GLN A 483 -50.72 -34.96 -21.20
C GLN A 483 -51.36 -33.64 -20.74
N SER A 484 -51.98 -33.57 -19.54
CA SER A 484 -52.59 -32.35 -19.02
C SER A 484 -52.90 -32.40 -17.51
N SER A 485 -53.13 -31.21 -16.95
CA SER A 485 -53.60 -30.94 -15.57
C SER A 485 -52.71 -31.46 -14.42
N PRO A 486 -51.44 -31.04 -14.29
CA PRO A 486 -50.62 -30.30 -15.26
C PRO A 486 -50.07 -31.22 -16.35
N ALA A 487 -49.67 -30.64 -17.49
CA ALA A 487 -48.85 -31.38 -18.45
C ALA A 487 -47.47 -31.61 -17.83
N VAL A 488 -46.95 -32.84 -17.85
CA VAL A 488 -45.62 -33.17 -17.33
C VAL A 488 -44.79 -33.71 -18.47
N VAL A 489 -43.75 -32.98 -18.84
CA VAL A 489 -42.91 -33.25 -20.01
C VAL A 489 -41.44 -33.14 -19.67
N GLY A 490 -40.62 -33.99 -20.27
CA GLY A 490 -39.16 -33.83 -20.27
C GLY A 490 -38.77 -32.68 -21.19
N VAL A 491 -37.91 -31.79 -20.71
CA VAL A 491 -37.39 -30.65 -21.48
C VAL A 491 -35.88 -30.58 -21.41
N GLU A 492 -35.28 -30.02 -22.45
CA GLU A 492 -33.88 -29.59 -22.46
C GLU A 492 -33.85 -28.07 -22.39
N VAL A 493 -33.15 -27.52 -21.38
CA VAL A 493 -32.95 -26.07 -21.27
C VAL A 493 -31.85 -25.68 -22.26
N MET A 494 -32.22 -24.95 -23.30
CA MET A 494 -31.30 -24.61 -24.39
C MET A 494 -30.45 -23.39 -24.05
N ALA A 495 -31.04 -22.40 -23.38
CA ALA A 495 -30.38 -21.17 -22.97
C ALA A 495 -31.12 -20.54 -21.78
N GLY A 496 -30.37 -19.99 -20.83
CA GLY A 496 -30.89 -19.29 -19.65
C GLY A 496 -31.34 -20.17 -18.49
N THR A 497 -32.16 -19.60 -17.59
CA THR A 497 -32.55 -20.25 -16.33
C THR A 497 -34.07 -20.36 -16.20
N ILE A 498 -34.56 -21.59 -16.01
CA ILE A 498 -35.97 -21.90 -15.75
C ILE A 498 -36.23 -21.97 -14.24
N LYS A 499 -37.28 -21.29 -13.75
CA LYS A 499 -37.73 -21.29 -12.35
C LYS A 499 -39.23 -21.61 -12.28
N ASN A 500 -39.69 -22.12 -11.13
CA ASN A 500 -41.13 -22.32 -10.87
C ASN A 500 -41.91 -20.99 -10.88
N ASN A 501 -43.23 -21.08 -11.05
CA ASN A 501 -44.18 -19.96 -11.11
C ASN A 501 -44.00 -19.01 -12.30
N MET A 502 -43.21 -19.39 -13.31
CA MET A 502 -42.98 -18.57 -14.51
C MET A 502 -43.98 -18.89 -15.62
N ASN A 503 -44.44 -17.85 -16.33
CA ASN A 503 -45.33 -18.02 -17.48
C ASN A 503 -44.54 -18.52 -18.68
N VAL A 504 -45.12 -19.48 -19.39
CA VAL A 504 -44.53 -20.11 -20.57
C VAL A 504 -45.25 -19.61 -21.82
N VAL A 505 -44.47 -19.20 -22.81
CA VAL A 505 -44.97 -18.74 -24.11
C VAL A 505 -44.42 -19.60 -25.24
N LYS A 506 -45.24 -19.76 -26.28
CA LYS A 506 -44.85 -20.29 -27.58
C LYS A 506 -44.94 -19.14 -28.59
N TRP A 507 -43.94 -19.02 -29.47
CA TRP A 507 -43.96 -18.00 -30.51
C TRP A 507 -44.83 -18.46 -31.68
N GLU A 508 -45.87 -17.68 -32.01
CA GLU A 508 -46.65 -17.82 -33.25
C GLU A 508 -46.25 -16.67 -34.18
N GLY A 509 -45.29 -16.91 -35.08
CA GLY A 509 -44.67 -15.84 -35.87
C GLY A 509 -43.79 -14.93 -35.00
N ASN A 510 -44.13 -13.64 -34.94
CA ASN A 510 -43.46 -12.63 -34.10
C ASN A 510 -44.31 -12.22 -32.87
N GLU A 511 -45.25 -13.06 -32.44
CA GLU A 511 -46.07 -12.82 -31.25
C GLU A 511 -45.90 -13.96 -30.24
N PRO A 512 -45.50 -13.67 -28.99
CA PRO A 512 -45.43 -14.68 -27.95
C PRO A 512 -46.82 -14.90 -27.38
N LYS A 513 -47.29 -16.15 -27.44
CA LYS A 513 -48.59 -16.54 -26.92
C LYS A 513 -48.42 -17.39 -25.69
N ARG A 514 -49.02 -16.97 -24.58
CA ARG A 514 -48.97 -17.73 -23.32
C ARG A 514 -49.68 -19.06 -23.49
N VAL A 515 -48.95 -20.15 -23.21
CA VAL A 515 -49.47 -21.53 -23.29
C VAL A 515 -49.72 -22.13 -21.91
N GLY A 516 -49.06 -21.63 -20.87
CA GLY A 516 -49.23 -22.14 -19.51
C GLY A 516 -48.34 -21.43 -18.48
N GLN A 517 -48.27 -22.01 -17.29
CA GLN A 517 -47.39 -21.58 -16.21
C GLN A 517 -46.67 -22.79 -15.60
N LEU A 518 -45.38 -22.64 -15.27
CA LEU A 518 -44.61 -23.69 -14.60
C LEU A 518 -45.01 -23.83 -13.14
N SER A 519 -45.29 -25.06 -12.71
CA SER A 519 -45.66 -25.37 -11.33
C SER A 519 -44.75 -26.39 -10.64
N GLY A 520 -43.83 -27.02 -11.37
CA GLY A 520 -42.84 -27.91 -10.79
C GLY A 520 -41.70 -28.21 -11.76
N ILE A 521 -40.50 -28.43 -11.21
CA ILE A 521 -39.30 -28.85 -11.93
C ILE A 521 -38.69 -30.01 -11.14
N GLN A 522 -38.39 -31.11 -11.83
CA GLN A 522 -37.72 -32.27 -11.25
C GLN A 522 -36.49 -32.65 -12.05
N GLU A 523 -35.37 -32.83 -11.34
CA GLU A 523 -34.10 -33.32 -11.89
C GLU A 523 -33.76 -34.64 -11.20
N ASN A 524 -33.57 -35.72 -11.99
CA ASN A 524 -33.31 -37.07 -11.47
C ASN A 524 -34.33 -37.59 -10.44
N GLY A 525 -35.57 -37.09 -10.47
CA GLY A 525 -36.64 -37.48 -9.56
C GLY A 525 -36.70 -36.67 -8.25
N GLU A 526 -35.83 -35.68 -8.08
CA GLU A 526 -35.86 -34.74 -6.95
C GLU A 526 -36.44 -33.39 -7.39
N ASP A 527 -37.26 -32.78 -6.54
CA ASP A 527 -37.81 -31.45 -6.79
C ASP A 527 -36.72 -30.38 -6.67
N VAL A 528 -36.56 -29.57 -7.72
CA VAL A 528 -35.59 -28.47 -7.75
C VAL A 528 -36.30 -27.12 -7.94
N SER A 529 -35.70 -26.06 -7.40
CA SER A 529 -36.25 -24.70 -7.52
C SER A 529 -35.96 -24.04 -8.88
N SER A 530 -34.92 -24.51 -9.57
CA SER A 530 -34.48 -23.99 -10.87
C SER A 530 -33.64 -25.01 -11.65
N ALA A 531 -33.58 -24.85 -12.97
CA ALA A 531 -32.61 -25.53 -13.84
C ALA A 531 -31.98 -24.55 -14.84
N ARG A 532 -30.78 -24.83 -15.34
CA ARG A 532 -30.03 -23.95 -16.25
C ARG A 532 -29.75 -24.61 -17.60
N ALA A 533 -29.24 -23.83 -18.54
CA ALA A 533 -28.84 -24.30 -19.86
C ALA A 533 -27.99 -25.58 -19.80
N GLY A 534 -28.31 -26.55 -20.65
CA GLY A 534 -27.69 -27.88 -20.69
C GLY A 534 -28.38 -28.94 -19.82
N SER A 535 -29.21 -28.54 -18.84
CA SER A 535 -29.96 -29.49 -18.02
C SER A 535 -31.11 -30.13 -18.80
N ARG A 536 -31.35 -31.42 -18.52
CA ARG A 536 -32.55 -32.16 -18.95
C ARG A 536 -33.40 -32.49 -17.73
N VAL A 537 -34.54 -31.84 -17.62
CA VAL A 537 -35.40 -31.89 -16.43
C VAL A 537 -36.83 -32.23 -16.83
N SER A 538 -37.60 -32.78 -15.90
CA SER A 538 -39.06 -32.89 -16.07
C SER A 538 -39.71 -31.61 -15.55
N VAL A 539 -40.59 -31.01 -16.34
CA VAL A 539 -41.33 -29.80 -15.94
C VAL A 539 -42.83 -30.06 -15.96
N ALA A 540 -43.51 -29.55 -14.95
CA ALA A 540 -44.95 -29.49 -14.86
C ALA A 540 -45.44 -28.11 -15.34
N ILE A 541 -46.28 -28.10 -16.38
CA ILE A 541 -46.86 -26.90 -16.97
C ILE A 541 -48.38 -26.95 -16.82
N ASP A 542 -48.93 -26.02 -16.06
CA ASP A 542 -50.36 -25.82 -15.89
C ASP A 542 -50.96 -25.06 -17.07
N GLY A 543 -52.11 -25.52 -17.57
CA GLY A 543 -52.85 -24.89 -18.67
C GLY A 543 -52.87 -25.67 -19.99
N PRO A 544 -51.73 -26.09 -20.57
CA PRO A 544 -51.71 -26.69 -21.89
C PRO A 544 -52.07 -28.18 -21.84
N THR A 545 -52.48 -28.71 -22.99
CA THR A 545 -52.55 -30.15 -23.25
C THR A 545 -51.54 -30.49 -24.34
N VAL A 546 -50.71 -31.50 -24.08
CA VAL A 546 -49.74 -32.00 -25.06
C VAL A 546 -50.49 -32.65 -26.23
N GLY A 547 -50.15 -32.31 -27.47
CA GLY A 547 -50.87 -32.69 -28.69
C GLY A 547 -51.95 -31.69 -29.11
N ARG A 548 -52.06 -30.53 -28.45
CA ARG A 548 -53.05 -29.49 -28.79
C ARG A 548 -52.52 -28.07 -28.68
N GLN A 549 -51.99 -27.66 -27.53
CA GLN A 549 -51.40 -26.33 -27.34
C GLN A 549 -49.87 -26.38 -27.41
N ILE A 550 -49.29 -27.48 -26.95
CA ILE A 550 -47.86 -27.77 -27.02
C ILE A 550 -47.70 -29.17 -27.60
N ASP A 551 -46.62 -29.40 -28.32
CA ASP A 551 -46.27 -30.66 -28.96
C ASP A 551 -44.83 -31.03 -28.62
N GLU A 552 -44.51 -32.32 -28.75
CA GLU A 552 -43.11 -32.76 -28.61
C GLU A 552 -42.23 -32.08 -29.67
N GLY A 553 -41.03 -31.66 -29.27
CA GLY A 553 -40.12 -30.89 -30.10
C GLY A 553 -40.38 -29.39 -30.14
N ASP A 554 -41.47 -28.89 -29.54
CA ASP A 554 -41.73 -27.45 -29.46
C ASP A 554 -40.62 -26.70 -28.69
N GLU A 555 -40.20 -25.58 -29.25
CA GLU A 555 -39.38 -24.58 -28.56
C GLU A 555 -40.29 -23.61 -27.80
N LEU A 556 -40.11 -23.54 -26.49
CA LEU A 556 -40.85 -22.70 -25.57
C LEU A 556 -39.92 -21.72 -24.87
N TRP A 557 -40.51 -20.62 -24.40
CA TRP A 557 -39.79 -19.53 -23.77
C TRP A 557 -40.47 -19.10 -22.48
N ILE A 558 -39.70 -18.57 -21.55
CA ILE A 558 -40.25 -17.85 -20.41
C ILE A 558 -40.70 -16.46 -20.85
N GLU A 559 -41.91 -16.08 -20.45
CA GLU A 559 -42.45 -14.75 -20.74
C GLU A 559 -41.71 -13.67 -19.95
N LEU A 560 -41.02 -12.78 -20.64
CA LEU A 560 -40.35 -11.64 -20.03
C LEU A 560 -41.30 -10.43 -20.01
N PRO A 561 -41.61 -9.86 -18.83
CA PRO A 561 -42.21 -8.54 -18.76
C PRO A 561 -41.30 -7.51 -19.44
N GLU A 562 -41.87 -6.56 -20.18
CA GLU A 562 -41.10 -5.56 -20.92
C GLU A 562 -40.14 -4.76 -20.02
N LYS A 563 -40.60 -4.39 -18.81
CA LYS A 563 -39.76 -3.72 -17.80
C LYS A 563 -38.54 -4.55 -17.40
N HIS A 564 -38.71 -5.87 -17.28
CA HIS A 564 -37.64 -6.78 -16.89
C HIS A 564 -36.64 -6.96 -18.03
N ALA A 565 -37.13 -7.10 -19.26
CA ALA A 565 -36.27 -7.15 -20.45
C ALA A 565 -35.43 -5.87 -20.60
N LYS A 566 -36.03 -4.70 -20.30
CA LYS A 566 -35.32 -3.42 -20.29
C LYS A 566 -34.21 -3.37 -19.24
N ILE A 567 -34.49 -3.73 -17.98
CA ILE A 567 -33.50 -3.75 -16.90
C ILE A 567 -32.36 -4.73 -17.25
N LEU A 568 -32.70 -5.92 -17.75
CA LEU A 568 -31.70 -6.92 -18.15
C LEU A 568 -30.80 -6.46 -19.30
N GLU A 569 -31.32 -5.68 -20.26
CA GLU A 569 -30.54 -5.20 -21.41
C GLU A 569 -29.74 -3.92 -21.11
N GLN A 570 -30.26 -3.03 -20.27
CA GLN A 570 -29.69 -1.70 -20.04
C GLN A 570 -28.86 -1.59 -18.77
N GLU A 571 -29.23 -2.32 -17.73
CA GLU A 571 -28.63 -2.19 -16.40
C GLU A 571 -27.80 -3.42 -16.03
N LEU A 572 -28.19 -4.64 -16.44
CA LEU A 572 -27.57 -5.89 -15.98
C LEU A 572 -26.93 -6.72 -17.10
N ARG A 573 -26.70 -6.14 -18.28
CA ARG A 573 -26.27 -6.87 -19.47
C ARG A 573 -24.92 -7.56 -19.28
N ASP A 574 -24.00 -6.89 -18.63
CA ASP A 574 -22.63 -7.38 -18.40
C ASP A 574 -22.56 -8.29 -17.16
N ASP A 575 -23.64 -8.33 -16.36
CA ASP A 575 -23.72 -9.08 -15.10
C ASP A 575 -24.46 -10.43 -15.23
N ILE A 576 -25.22 -10.64 -16.31
CA ILE A 576 -25.92 -11.92 -16.53
C ILE A 576 -25.05 -12.95 -17.26
N PRO A 577 -25.20 -14.25 -16.93
CA PRO A 577 -24.46 -15.31 -17.60
C PRO A 577 -24.66 -15.32 -19.12
N VAL A 578 -23.64 -15.76 -19.86
CA VAL A 578 -23.63 -15.78 -21.34
C VAL A 578 -24.85 -16.51 -21.91
N ASP A 579 -25.29 -17.61 -21.28
CA ASP A 579 -26.48 -18.36 -21.69
C ASP A 579 -27.79 -17.58 -21.49
N GLU A 580 -27.86 -16.73 -20.47
CA GLU A 580 -29.01 -15.84 -20.25
C GLU A 580 -28.99 -14.67 -21.22
N LEU A 581 -27.81 -14.15 -21.55
CA LEU A 581 -27.66 -13.11 -22.56
C LEU A 581 -28.08 -13.62 -23.93
N GLU A 582 -27.77 -14.88 -24.27
CA GLU A 582 -28.25 -15.53 -25.50
C GLU A 582 -29.79 -15.61 -25.52
N ALA A 583 -30.39 -16.08 -24.42
CA ALA A 583 -31.84 -16.16 -24.30
C ALA A 583 -32.49 -14.76 -24.37
N LEU A 584 -31.94 -13.76 -23.67
CA LEU A 584 -32.44 -12.38 -23.72
C LEU A 584 -32.38 -11.82 -25.15
N SER A 585 -31.23 -11.95 -25.81
CA SER A 585 -31.02 -11.45 -27.17
C SER A 585 -31.99 -12.11 -28.14
N GLY A 586 -32.15 -13.43 -28.07
CA GLY A 586 -33.10 -14.16 -28.92
C GLY A 586 -34.56 -13.78 -28.65
N TYR A 587 -34.92 -13.49 -27.40
CA TYR A 587 -36.27 -13.04 -27.04
C TYR A 587 -36.54 -11.62 -27.57
N LEU A 588 -35.58 -10.70 -27.40
CA LEU A 588 -35.66 -9.33 -27.90
C LEU A 588 -35.72 -9.29 -29.42
N ASP A 589 -34.90 -10.06 -30.12
CA ASP A 589 -34.90 -10.14 -31.58
C ASP A 589 -36.25 -10.58 -32.14
N LYS A 590 -36.90 -11.57 -31.51
CA LYS A 590 -38.22 -12.05 -31.93
C LYS A 590 -39.30 -10.98 -31.72
N HIS A 591 -39.32 -10.30 -30.58
CA HIS A 591 -40.26 -9.19 -30.31
C HIS A 591 -40.04 -8.00 -31.25
N ARG A 592 -38.78 -7.60 -31.43
CA ARG A 592 -38.41 -6.39 -32.17
C ARG A 592 -38.62 -6.47 -33.67
N ARG A 593 -38.80 -7.68 -34.22
CA ARG A 593 -39.31 -7.87 -35.60
C ARG A 593 -40.72 -7.33 -35.78
N ARG A 594 -41.51 -7.24 -34.70
CA ARG A 594 -42.86 -6.65 -34.69
C ARG A 594 -42.85 -5.23 -34.14
N ASP A 595 -42.20 -5.01 -33.00
CA ASP A 595 -42.11 -3.71 -32.33
C ASP A 595 -40.64 -3.33 -32.05
N PRO A 596 -40.00 -2.52 -32.92
CA PRO A 596 -38.59 -2.15 -32.78
C PRO A 596 -38.20 -1.42 -31.49
N PHE A 597 -39.18 -0.95 -30.70
CA PHE A 597 -38.97 -0.21 -29.46
C PHE A 597 -39.23 -1.04 -28.20
N TRP A 598 -39.71 -2.28 -28.33
CA TRP A 598 -40.02 -3.13 -27.19
C TRP A 598 -38.77 -3.39 -26.33
N GLY A 599 -38.88 -3.08 -25.03
CA GLY A 599 -37.79 -3.26 -24.06
C GLY A 599 -36.65 -2.24 -24.17
N LYS A 600 -36.83 -1.11 -24.87
CA LYS A 600 -35.85 0.00 -24.92
C LYS A 600 -36.13 1.11 -23.91
#